data_AF-A0A496R764-F1
#
_entry.id   AF-A0A496R764-F1
#
_cell.length_a   1.000
_cell.length_b   1.000
_cell.length_c   1.000
_cell.angle_alpha   90.00
_cell.angle_beta   90.00
_cell.angle_gamma   90.00
#
_symmetry.space_group_name_H-M   'P 1'
#
loop_
_entity.id
_entity.type
_entity.pdbx_description
1 polymer ?
#
loop_
_entity_poly.entity_id
_entity_poly.type
_entity_poly.pdbx_seq_one_letter_code
_entity_poly.pdbx_strand_id
1 'polypeptide(L)'
;MKKGNGKLLLVYILLGVIAAALLVTLVILPPAVKQDKAEQRKDKQRPEETAIKPSESLPEEKPGKDTVKKPMVKGHLIFVIDDVGYNLKQLQPFLDLPFKITFAILPGLAYTEEAAVMIHNAGKEYILHQPMDAVNGSDTGPGVIHKGMSIDEVRNI
;
A
#
# COMPACT_ATOMS: atom_id res chain seq x y z
N MET A 1 -52.71 30.37 -35.08
CA MET A 1 -51.32 30.76 -34.76
C MET A 1 -50.86 29.99 -33.51
N LYS A 2 -50.05 28.93 -33.67
CA LYS A 2 -49.61 28.02 -32.59
C LYS A 2 -48.25 28.50 -32.04
N LYS A 3 -48.25 29.51 -31.16
CA LYS A 3 -47.06 29.93 -30.40
C LYS A 3 -47.07 29.16 -29.07
N GLY A 4 -46.23 28.13 -28.95
CA GLY A 4 -46.14 27.37 -27.69
C GLY A 4 -44.95 26.42 -27.57
N ASN A 5 -44.44 25.88 -28.67
CA ASN A 5 -43.52 24.73 -28.58
C ASN A 5 -42.04 25.12 -28.65
N GLY A 6 -41.72 26.34 -29.11
CA GLY A 6 -40.32 26.79 -29.26
C GLY A 6 -39.59 26.99 -27.93
N LYS A 7 -40.29 27.47 -26.89
CA LYS A 7 -39.71 27.60 -25.54
C LYS A 7 -39.45 26.23 -24.91
N LEU A 8 -40.34 25.27 -25.14
CA LEU A 8 -40.19 23.92 -24.63
C LEU A 8 -39.01 23.19 -25.32
N LEU A 9 -38.87 23.37 -26.63
CA LEU A 9 -37.72 22.84 -27.38
C LEU A 9 -36.39 23.47 -26.91
N LEU A 10 -36.37 24.77 -26.65
CA LEU A 10 -35.19 25.46 -26.10
C LEU A 10 -34.82 24.96 -24.70
N VAL A 11 -35.80 24.62 -23.86
CA VAL A 11 -35.55 24.04 -22.53
C VAL A 11 -34.91 22.66 -22.66
N TYR A 12 -35.40 21.80 -23.56
CA TYR A 12 -34.79 20.47 -23.75
C TYR A 12 -33.38 20.53 -24.34
N ILE A 13 -33.11 21.47 -25.25
CA ILE A 13 -31.77 21.70 -25.79
C ILE A 13 -30.84 22.19 -24.66
N LEU A 14 -31.29 23.13 -23.83
CA LEU A 14 -30.50 23.63 -22.71
C LEU A 14 -30.21 22.53 -21.67
N LEU A 15 -31.19 21.70 -21.33
CA LEU A 15 -31.02 20.56 -20.43
C LEU A 15 -30.03 19.53 -21.00
N GLY A 16 -30.10 19.26 -22.30
CA GLY A 16 -29.16 18.37 -22.99
C GLY A 16 -27.73 18.89 -22.96
N VAL A 17 -27.51 20.20 -23.19
CA VAL A 17 -26.19 20.83 -23.12
C VAL A 17 -25.64 20.81 -21.69
N ILE A 18 -26.47 21.08 -20.68
CA ILE A 18 -26.07 21.01 -19.27
C ILE A 18 -25.69 19.57 -18.89
N ALA A 19 -26.49 18.57 -19.28
CA ALA A 19 -26.21 17.17 -18.99
C ALA A 19 -24.92 16.70 -19.67
N ALA A 20 -24.69 17.09 -20.93
CA ALA A 20 -23.45 16.77 -21.64
C ALA A 20 -22.23 17.46 -21.00
N ALA A 21 -22.35 18.73 -20.58
CA ALA A 21 -21.28 19.44 -19.87
C ALA A 21 -20.98 18.82 -18.50
N LEU A 22 -22.00 18.37 -17.77
CA LEU A 22 -21.85 17.64 -16.49
C LEU A 22 -21.18 16.28 -16.69
N LEU A 23 -21.54 15.55 -17.75
CA LEU A 23 -20.94 14.26 -18.05
C LEU A 23 -19.47 14.40 -18.49
N VAL A 24 -19.17 15.41 -19.31
CA VAL A 24 -17.80 15.74 -19.72
C VAL A 24 -16.96 16.21 -18.53
N THR A 25 -17.49 17.04 -17.64
CA THR A 25 -16.79 17.44 -16.41
C THR A 25 -16.53 16.25 -15.49
N LEU A 26 -17.46 15.31 -15.37
CA LEU A 26 -17.29 14.11 -14.54
C LEU A 26 -16.27 13.10 -15.11
N VAL A 27 -16.10 13.08 -16.44
CA VAL A 27 -15.12 12.19 -17.12
C VAL A 27 -13.71 12.80 -17.17
N ILE A 28 -13.58 14.13 -17.22
CA ILE A 28 -12.27 14.82 -17.34
C ILE A 28 -11.67 15.19 -15.98
N LEU A 29 -12.48 15.41 -14.94
CA LEU A 29 -11.95 15.68 -13.60
C LEU A 29 -11.60 14.36 -12.89
N PRO A 30 -10.32 14.12 -12.53
CA PRO A 30 -9.99 13.02 -11.63
C PRO A 30 -10.70 13.25 -10.28
N PRO A 31 -11.05 12.17 -9.54
CA PRO A 31 -11.60 12.32 -8.21
C PRO A 31 -10.64 13.16 -7.38
N ALA A 32 -11.17 14.22 -6.73
CA ALA A 32 -10.39 15.07 -5.85
C ALA A 32 -9.76 14.18 -4.76
N VAL A 33 -8.46 13.95 -4.89
CA VAL A 33 -7.65 13.40 -3.80
C VAL A 33 -7.79 14.39 -2.66
N LYS A 34 -8.45 13.97 -1.58
CA LYS A 34 -8.40 14.68 -0.30
C LYS A 34 -6.93 14.72 0.10
N GLN A 35 -6.29 15.85 -0.14
CA GLN A 35 -5.05 16.20 0.54
C GLN A 35 -5.42 16.36 2.01
N ASP A 36 -5.17 15.32 2.80
CA ASP A 36 -5.13 15.48 4.24
C ASP A 36 -4.03 16.48 4.56
N LYS A 37 -4.46 17.62 5.09
CA LYS A 37 -3.60 18.64 5.65
C LYS A 37 -2.68 17.98 6.66
N ALA A 38 -1.39 17.99 6.35
CA ALA A 38 -0.34 17.85 7.34
C ALA A 38 -0.47 19.01 8.34
N GLU A 39 -1.20 18.78 9.42
CA GLU A 39 -1.26 19.67 10.58
C GLU A 39 -0.68 18.94 11.79
N GLN A 40 0.62 19.17 11.96
CA GLN A 40 1.29 19.45 13.21
C GLN A 40 0.99 18.54 14.42
N ARG A 41 2.04 17.75 14.71
CA ARG A 41 2.45 17.20 16.00
C ARG A 41 1.95 18.03 17.20
N LYS A 42 1.24 17.38 18.12
CA LYS A 42 1.34 17.67 19.55
C LYS A 42 2.00 16.49 20.25
N ASP A 43 3.21 16.78 20.68
CA ASP A 43 4.09 16.01 21.53
C ASP A 43 3.40 15.62 22.85
N LYS A 44 3.51 14.34 23.23
CA LYS A 44 3.32 13.84 24.59
C LYS A 44 4.48 12.89 24.91
N GLN A 45 5.64 13.49 25.11
CA GLN A 45 6.51 13.37 26.28
C GLN A 45 6.53 12.00 27.01
N ARG A 46 7.69 11.35 26.91
CA ARG A 46 8.21 10.31 27.82
C ARG A 46 9.65 10.73 28.23
N PRO A 47 10.11 10.47 29.47
CA PRO A 47 10.90 11.42 30.27
C PRO A 47 12.33 11.71 29.84
N GLU A 48 12.74 12.92 30.25
CA GLU A 48 14.05 13.56 30.27
C GLU A 48 15.24 12.62 30.54
N GLU A 49 16.14 12.55 29.57
CA GLU A 49 17.54 12.22 29.77
C GLU A 49 18.26 13.49 30.24
N THR A 50 18.70 13.47 31.49
CA THR A 50 19.34 14.61 32.15
C THR A 50 20.70 14.88 31.53
N ALA A 51 20.89 16.15 31.20
CA ALA A 51 22.07 16.73 30.57
C ALA A 51 23.41 16.40 31.26
N ILE A 52 24.43 16.14 30.44
CA ILE A 52 25.82 16.44 30.78
C ILE A 52 26.37 17.35 29.68
N LYS A 53 26.74 18.58 30.06
CA LYS A 53 27.39 19.58 29.18
C LYS A 53 28.89 19.30 29.03
N PRO A 54 29.53 19.84 27.96
CA PRO A 54 30.86 19.45 27.50
C PRO A 54 32.00 20.34 28.04
N SER A 55 33.16 19.74 28.33
CA SER A 55 34.52 20.27 28.12
C SER A 55 35.51 19.67 29.13
N GLU A 56 36.41 18.79 28.71
CA GLU A 56 37.85 18.96 28.95
C GLU A 56 38.68 18.01 28.06
N SER A 57 39.78 18.55 27.59
CA SER A 57 40.64 18.10 26.49
C SER A 57 41.34 16.76 26.71
N LEU A 58 41.25 15.86 25.73
CA LEU A 58 42.19 14.73 25.58
C LEU A 58 43.28 15.12 24.57
N PRO A 59 44.57 14.83 24.84
CA PRO A 59 45.67 15.14 23.93
C PRO A 59 45.55 14.41 22.59
N GLU A 60 45.91 15.08 21.51
CA GLU A 60 46.12 14.45 20.20
C GLU A 60 47.23 13.40 20.28
N GLU A 61 46.87 12.12 20.32
CA GLU A 61 47.80 11.02 20.07
C GLU A 61 47.75 10.60 18.58
N LYS A 62 48.92 10.64 17.94
CA LYS A 62 49.18 10.27 16.54
C LYS A 62 48.95 8.77 16.27
N PRO A 63 48.84 8.32 15.01
CA PRO A 63 48.04 7.15 14.64
C PRO A 63 48.73 5.83 14.97
N GLY A 64 48.23 5.15 15.99
CA GLY A 64 48.50 3.74 16.27
C GLY A 64 47.61 2.85 15.40
N LYS A 65 48.25 2.06 14.55
CA LYS A 65 47.63 1.12 13.61
C LYS A 65 47.15 -0.15 14.33
N ASP A 66 46.08 -0.05 15.11
CA ASP A 66 45.42 -1.23 15.69
C ASP A 66 44.00 -1.33 15.17
N THR A 67 43.86 -1.98 14.01
CA THR A 67 42.56 -2.35 13.47
C THR A 67 41.96 -3.46 14.33
N VAL A 68 41.20 -3.09 15.36
CA VAL A 68 40.25 -4.02 15.98
C VAL A 68 39.17 -4.29 14.94
N LYS A 69 39.32 -5.37 14.17
CA LYS A 69 38.25 -5.88 13.31
C LYS A 69 37.07 -6.25 14.19
N LYS A 70 36.07 -5.37 14.28
CA LYS A 70 34.75 -5.69 14.82
C LYS A 70 34.26 -6.97 14.10
N PRO A 71 33.87 -8.03 14.82
CA PRO A 71 33.42 -9.25 14.15
C PRO A 71 32.19 -8.90 13.31
N MET A 72 32.33 -9.10 12.00
CA MET A 72 31.26 -8.89 11.04
C MET A 72 30.33 -10.09 11.15
N VAL A 73 29.27 -9.96 11.95
CA VAL A 73 28.21 -10.98 12.00
C VAL A 73 27.54 -11.02 10.63
N LYS A 74 27.61 -12.16 9.94
CA LYS A 74 26.90 -12.38 8.69
C LYS A 74 25.41 -12.60 9.00
N GLY A 75 24.57 -11.64 8.65
CA GLY A 75 23.11 -11.77 8.70
C GLY A 75 22.53 -12.26 7.36
N HIS A 76 21.33 -12.84 7.40
CA HIS A 76 20.54 -13.12 6.21
C HIS A 76 19.44 -12.07 6.08
N LEU A 77 19.22 -11.56 4.86
CA LEU A 77 18.13 -10.65 4.52
C LEU A 77 17.21 -11.35 3.52
N ILE A 78 15.91 -11.33 3.78
CA ILE A 78 14.87 -11.92 2.93
C ILE A 78 13.84 -10.83 2.63
N PHE A 79 13.38 -10.78 1.38
CA PHE A 79 12.32 -9.88 0.94
C PHE A 79 11.03 -10.66 0.74
N VAL A 80 9.95 -10.17 1.34
CA VAL A 80 8.59 -10.65 1.12
C VAL A 80 7.76 -9.49 0.59
N ILE A 81 7.01 -9.72 -0.49
CA ILE A 81 6.12 -8.74 -1.11
C ILE A 81 4.68 -9.21 -0.92
N ASP A 82 3.93 -8.47 -0.11
CA ASP A 82 2.54 -8.74 0.21
C ASP A 82 1.56 -8.24 -0.87
N ASP A 83 0.27 -8.54 -0.68
CA ASP A 83 -0.86 -8.05 -1.49
C ASP A 83 -0.82 -8.38 -2.99
N VAL A 84 -0.23 -9.52 -3.35
CA VAL A 84 -0.29 -10.00 -4.73
C VAL A 84 -1.68 -10.55 -5.05
N GLY A 85 -2.22 -10.21 -6.22
CA GLY A 85 -3.50 -10.72 -6.74
C GLY A 85 -4.42 -9.63 -7.29
N TYR A 86 -4.11 -8.35 -7.07
CA TYR A 86 -4.90 -7.22 -7.60
C TYR A 86 -4.53 -6.79 -9.02
N ASN A 87 -3.25 -6.87 -9.40
CA ASN A 87 -2.77 -6.30 -10.66
C ASN A 87 -1.48 -6.96 -11.17
N LEU A 88 -1.58 -7.66 -12.29
CA LEU A 88 -0.44 -8.36 -12.90
C LEU A 88 0.63 -7.42 -13.48
N LYS A 89 0.25 -6.21 -13.93
CA LYS A 89 1.21 -5.22 -14.43
C LYS A 89 2.09 -4.67 -13.31
N GLN A 90 1.55 -4.59 -12.08
CA GLN A 90 2.34 -4.20 -10.90
C GLN A 90 3.22 -5.34 -10.40
N LEU A 91 2.81 -6.60 -10.61
CA LEU A 91 3.62 -7.77 -10.27
C LEU A 91 4.88 -7.87 -11.14
N GLN A 92 4.77 -7.61 -12.44
CA GLN A 92 5.85 -7.84 -13.42
C GLN A 92 7.22 -7.24 -13.02
N PRO A 93 7.33 -5.96 -12.63
CA PRO A 93 8.63 -5.38 -12.24
C PRO A 93 9.32 -6.10 -11.09
N PHE A 94 8.57 -6.72 -10.17
CA PHE A 94 9.14 -7.50 -9.07
C PHE A 94 9.63 -8.88 -9.51
N LEU A 95 8.98 -9.48 -10.51
CA LEU A 95 9.44 -10.75 -11.11
C LEU A 95 10.79 -10.57 -11.81
N ASP A 96 11.00 -9.40 -12.43
CA ASP A 96 12.20 -9.07 -13.19
C ASP A 96 13.43 -8.78 -12.31
N LEU A 97 13.26 -8.70 -10.98
CA LEU A 97 14.36 -8.42 -10.06
C LEU A 97 15.38 -9.59 -10.04
N PRO A 98 16.69 -9.30 -10.10
CA PRO A 98 17.73 -10.32 -10.30
C PRO A 98 18.10 -11.10 -9.03
N PHE A 99 17.30 -11.00 -7.97
CA PHE A 99 17.54 -11.66 -6.68
C PHE A 99 16.29 -12.39 -6.17
N LYS A 100 16.47 -13.19 -5.11
CA LYS A 100 15.39 -13.99 -4.52
C LYS A 100 14.41 -13.10 -3.76
N ILE A 101 13.13 -13.27 -4.07
CA ILE A 101 12.00 -12.59 -3.45
C ILE A 101 10.91 -13.63 -3.26
N THR A 102 10.24 -13.57 -2.12
CA THR A 102 9.04 -14.36 -1.84
C THR A 102 7.82 -13.47 -2.00
N PHE A 103 6.75 -13.98 -2.61
CA PHE A 103 5.50 -13.25 -2.83
C PHE A 103 4.39 -13.81 -1.93
N ALA A 104 3.63 -12.96 -1.26
CA ALA A 104 2.45 -13.38 -0.52
C ALA A 104 1.20 -13.07 -1.36
N ILE A 105 0.47 -14.13 -1.74
CA ILE A 105 -0.67 -14.04 -2.66
C ILE A 105 -1.98 -14.08 -1.86
N LEU A 106 -2.83 -13.07 -2.05
CA LEU A 106 -4.18 -13.03 -1.50
C LEU A 106 -5.07 -14.07 -2.20
N PRO A 107 -5.87 -14.85 -1.47
CA PRO A 107 -6.83 -15.78 -2.05
C PRO A 107 -8.05 -15.05 -2.63
N GLY A 108 -8.69 -15.67 -3.62
CA GLY A 108 -10.02 -15.25 -4.10
C GLY A 108 -10.07 -13.91 -4.85
N LEU A 109 -8.92 -13.34 -5.27
CA LEU A 109 -8.87 -12.16 -6.12
C LEU A 109 -8.89 -12.55 -7.60
N ALA A 110 -9.23 -11.58 -8.46
CA ALA A 110 -9.35 -11.77 -9.91
C ALA A 110 -8.09 -12.35 -10.57
N TYR A 111 -6.90 -12.08 -10.01
CA TYR A 111 -5.63 -12.54 -10.57
C TYR A 111 -4.85 -13.46 -9.63
N THR A 112 -5.46 -14.01 -8.57
CA THR A 112 -4.77 -14.91 -7.62
C THR A 112 -4.05 -16.07 -8.32
N GLU A 113 -4.77 -16.80 -9.18
CA GLU A 113 -4.23 -17.97 -9.86
C GLU A 113 -3.17 -17.59 -10.91
N GLU A 114 -3.46 -16.61 -11.74
CA GLU A 114 -2.53 -16.16 -12.79
C GLU A 114 -1.24 -15.59 -12.18
N ALA A 115 -1.34 -14.84 -11.09
CA ALA A 115 -0.16 -14.36 -10.36
C ALA A 115 0.70 -15.52 -9.83
N ALA A 116 0.08 -16.55 -9.24
CA ALA A 116 0.81 -17.72 -8.75
C ALA A 116 1.57 -18.43 -9.88
N VAL A 117 0.92 -18.59 -11.05
CA VAL A 117 1.55 -19.17 -12.24
C VAL A 117 2.71 -18.29 -12.74
N MET A 118 2.53 -16.97 -12.82
CA MET A 118 3.58 -16.04 -13.24
C MET A 118 4.79 -16.10 -12.28
N ILE A 119 4.55 -16.10 -10.97
CA ILE A 119 5.60 -16.17 -9.94
C ILE A 119 6.37 -17.49 -10.05
N HIS A 120 5.64 -18.61 -10.19
CA HIS A 120 6.25 -19.93 -10.35
C HIS A 120 7.13 -20.00 -11.61
N ASN A 121 6.61 -19.53 -12.75
CA ASN A 121 7.32 -19.54 -14.02
C ASN A 121 8.56 -18.63 -14.00
N ALA A 122 8.56 -17.57 -13.19
CA ALA A 122 9.72 -16.71 -12.95
C ALA A 122 10.76 -17.34 -12.01
N GLY A 123 10.53 -18.56 -11.50
CA GLY A 123 11.44 -19.27 -10.59
C GLY A 123 11.50 -18.63 -9.20
N LYS A 124 10.42 -17.97 -8.77
CA LYS A 124 10.31 -17.29 -7.47
C LYS A 124 9.38 -18.07 -6.54
N GLU A 125 9.52 -17.84 -5.24
CA GLU A 125 8.72 -18.50 -4.21
C GLU A 125 7.46 -17.69 -3.89
N TYR A 126 6.38 -18.36 -3.51
CA TYR A 126 5.19 -17.69 -2.97
C TYR A 126 4.56 -18.43 -1.79
N ILE A 127 3.83 -17.67 -0.98
CA ILE A 127 3.08 -18.12 0.21
C ILE A 127 1.66 -17.56 0.17
N LEU A 128 0.77 -18.09 1.01
CA LEU A 128 -0.57 -17.55 1.22
C LEU A 128 -0.48 -16.24 2.02
N HIS A 129 -1.07 -15.16 1.50
CA HIS A 129 -1.37 -13.95 2.27
C HIS A 129 -2.79 -14.06 2.80
N GLN A 130 -2.96 -14.64 3.99
CA GLN A 130 -4.28 -14.91 4.56
C GLN A 130 -4.92 -13.62 5.11
N PRO A 131 -6.10 -13.20 4.62
CA PRO A 131 -6.80 -12.05 5.18
C PRO A 131 -7.26 -12.32 6.62
N MET A 132 -7.14 -11.32 7.48
CA MET A 132 -7.50 -11.35 8.91
C MET A 132 -8.10 -10.01 9.34
N ASP A 133 -8.88 -10.01 10.42
CA ASP A 133 -9.49 -8.79 10.97
C ASP A 133 -8.55 -7.58 11.08
N ALA A 134 -8.96 -6.47 10.49
CA ALA A 134 -8.29 -5.18 10.67
C ALA A 134 -8.78 -4.46 11.93
N VAL A 135 -7.87 -3.78 12.63
CA VAL A 135 -8.20 -3.02 13.86
C VAL A 135 -9.19 -1.89 13.59
N ASN A 136 -9.10 -1.26 12.42
CA ASN A 136 -9.98 -0.18 11.96
C ASN A 136 -11.29 -0.68 11.34
N GLY A 137 -11.49 -2.00 11.24
CA GLY A 137 -12.67 -2.61 10.62
C GLY A 137 -12.73 -2.49 9.10
N SER A 138 -11.61 -2.19 8.42
CA SER A 138 -11.58 -2.23 6.95
C SER A 138 -11.74 -3.65 6.43
N ASP A 139 -12.38 -3.78 5.26
CA ASP A 139 -12.41 -5.02 4.50
C ASP A 139 -10.99 -5.40 4.05
N THR A 140 -10.56 -6.61 4.39
CA THR A 140 -9.24 -7.17 4.05
C THR A 140 -9.30 -8.16 2.88
N GLY A 141 -10.47 -8.36 2.30
CA GLY A 141 -10.68 -9.24 1.15
C GLY A 141 -11.29 -10.60 1.48
N PRO A 142 -11.48 -11.43 0.44
CA PRO A 142 -12.16 -12.72 0.56
C PRO A 142 -11.46 -13.68 1.52
N GLY A 143 -12.26 -14.48 2.24
CA GLY A 143 -11.74 -15.47 3.18
C GLY A 143 -11.13 -14.86 4.44
N VAL A 144 -11.56 -13.68 4.86
CA VAL A 144 -11.09 -13.05 6.10
C VAL A 144 -11.38 -13.90 7.33
N ILE A 145 -10.35 -14.09 8.16
CA ILE A 145 -10.48 -14.68 9.50
C ILE A 145 -10.90 -13.59 10.48
N HIS A 146 -12.10 -13.73 11.04
CA HIS A 146 -12.65 -12.82 12.03
C HIS A 146 -12.35 -13.26 13.47
N LYS A 147 -12.21 -12.28 14.37
CA LYS A 147 -12.21 -12.51 15.81
C LYS A 147 -13.53 -13.15 16.21
N GLY A 148 -13.45 -14.29 16.92
CA GLY A 148 -14.61 -15.03 17.41
C GLY A 148 -15.03 -16.21 16.54
N MET A 149 -14.43 -16.41 15.36
CA MET A 149 -14.60 -17.66 14.62
C MET A 149 -14.06 -18.84 15.44
N SER A 150 -14.82 -19.93 15.43
CA SER A 150 -14.39 -21.25 15.90
C SER A 150 -13.33 -21.84 14.96
N ILE A 151 -12.60 -22.85 15.45
CA ILE A 151 -11.57 -23.51 14.65
C ILE A 151 -12.14 -24.19 13.39
N ASP A 152 -13.38 -24.67 13.44
CA ASP A 152 -14.02 -25.34 12.31
C ASP A 152 -14.50 -24.33 11.27
N GLU A 153 -14.94 -23.14 11.69
CA GLU A 153 -15.20 -22.04 10.76
C GLU A 153 -13.91 -21.62 10.04
N VAL A 154 -12.80 -21.46 10.77
CA VAL A 154 -11.50 -21.10 10.18
C VAL A 154 -11.00 -22.14 9.18
N ARG A 155 -11.22 -23.44 9.44
CA ARG A 155 -10.81 -24.53 8.52
C ARG A 155 -11.64 -24.63 7.24
N ASN A 156 -12.84 -24.06 7.23
CA ASN A 156 -13.77 -24.11 6.10
C ASN A 156 -13.78 -22.82 5.28
N ILE A 157 -12.87 -21.89 5.58
CA ILE A 157 -12.54 -20.76 4.71
C ILE A 157 -11.80 -21.28 3.48
#